data_AF-A0A7J9L0R9-F1
#
_entry.id   AF-A0A7J9L0R9-F1
#
_cell.length_a   1.000
_cell.length_b   1.000
_cell.length_c   1.000
_cell.angle_alpha   90.00
_cell.angle_beta   90.00
_cell.angle_gamma   90.00
#
_symmetry.space_group_name_H-M   'P 1'
#
loop_
_entity.id
_entity.type
_entity.pdbx_description
1 polymer ?
#
loop_
_entity_poly.entity_id
_entity_poly.type
_entity_poly.pdbx_seq_one_letter_code
_entity_poly.pdbx_strand_id
1 'polypeptide(L)'
;GGVNTVSRGFGRVKEDYRLCLVGRVLTDSVVHFPSMIRTWANLWHLLGGVSITDIGEKRVLFIFHYEVDINRVIEGMPWSFNRHLIIFHPMGPGEDPLQVPLIYIEFWLQNHNLPMEVISEGLARQFGNSIGQFVQYDSSLVTRGIRRYMQIWVKIDVRMPLK
;
A
#
# COMPACT_ATOMS: atom_id res chain seq x y z
N GLY A 1 -23.49 5.64 3.70
CA GLY A 1 -23.20 4.31 3.16
C GLY A 1 -22.66 4.49 1.76
N GLY A 2 -21.34 4.33 1.59
CA GLY A 2 -20.69 4.46 0.29
C GLY A 2 -21.06 3.29 -0.63
N VAL A 3 -21.25 3.58 -1.91
CA VAL A 3 -21.56 2.57 -2.94
C VAL A 3 -20.23 2.12 -3.53
N ASN A 4 -19.93 0.82 -3.47
CA ASN A 4 -18.83 0.24 -4.24
C ASN A 4 -19.33 -0.03 -5.65
N THR A 5 -18.74 0.60 -6.65
CA THR A 5 -19.13 0.43 -8.06
C THR A 5 -18.03 -0.30 -8.82
N VAL A 6 -18.44 -1.28 -9.63
CA VAL A 6 -17.56 -2.02 -10.54
C VAL A 6 -17.90 -1.60 -11.96
N SER A 7 -16.98 -0.92 -12.63
CA SER A 7 -17.12 -0.56 -14.05
C SER A 7 -16.16 -1.40 -14.89
N ARG A 8 -16.59 -1.75 -16.11
CA ARG A 8 -15.72 -2.30 -17.17
C ARG A 8 -15.53 -1.21 -18.21
N GLY A 9 -14.29 -0.82 -18.45
CA GLY A 9 -13.91 0.12 -19.50
C GLY A 9 -13.32 1.43 -18.97
N PHE A 10 -12.19 1.82 -19.56
CA PHE A 10 -11.49 3.06 -19.25
C PHE A 10 -12.01 4.18 -20.17
N GLY A 11 -13.11 4.83 -19.78
CA GLY A 11 -13.50 6.12 -20.35
C GLY A 11 -12.61 7.20 -19.74
N ARG A 12 -12.02 8.09 -20.54
CA ARG A 12 -11.22 9.24 -20.08
C ARG A 12 -12.10 10.22 -19.28
N VAL A 13 -12.31 9.95 -18.00
CA VAL A 13 -12.76 10.93 -17.02
C VAL A 13 -11.50 11.62 -16.49
N LYS A 14 -11.49 12.96 -16.46
CA LYS A 14 -10.47 13.73 -15.72
C LYS A 14 -10.70 13.52 -14.23
N GLU A 15 -10.31 12.37 -13.73
CA GLU A 15 -10.36 12.06 -12.30
C GLU A 15 -9.22 12.79 -11.59
N ASP A 16 -9.44 13.21 -10.34
CA ASP A 16 -8.37 13.70 -9.50
C ASP A 16 -7.48 12.50 -9.14
N TYR A 17 -6.40 12.33 -9.91
CA TYR A 17 -5.44 11.23 -9.73
C TYR A 17 -4.87 11.17 -8.31
N ARG A 18 -4.95 12.25 -7.51
CA ARG A 18 -4.54 12.28 -6.10
C ARG A 18 -5.31 11.31 -5.21
N LEU A 19 -6.54 10.95 -5.60
CA LEU A 19 -7.37 9.97 -4.89
C LEU A 19 -7.36 8.61 -5.60
N CYS A 20 -6.35 8.34 -6.43
CA CYS A 20 -6.24 7.09 -7.16
C CYS A 20 -5.03 6.26 -6.71
N LEU A 21 -5.25 4.96 -6.54
CA LEU A 21 -4.18 3.97 -6.48
C LEU A 21 -4.26 3.09 -7.71
N VAL A 22 -3.12 2.78 -8.33
CA VAL A 22 -3.03 1.62 -9.22
C VAL A 22 -2.34 0.48 -8.48
N GLY A 23 -2.86 -0.73 -8.63
CA GLY A 23 -2.29 -1.89 -7.93
C GLY A 23 -2.28 -3.17 -8.74
N ARG A 24 -1.46 -4.11 -8.28
CA ARG A 24 -1.28 -5.45 -8.87
C ARG A 24 -1.09 -6.47 -7.75
N VAL A 25 -1.77 -7.60 -7.88
CA VAL A 25 -1.54 -8.76 -7.01
C VAL A 25 -0.28 -9.50 -7.48
N LEU A 26 0.62 -9.80 -6.55
CA LEU A 26 1.85 -10.56 -6.79
C LEU A 26 1.57 -12.06 -6.91
N THR A 27 1.03 -12.42 -8.07
CA THR A 27 0.76 -13.80 -8.45
C THR A 27 0.76 -13.95 -9.97
N ASP A 28 1.20 -15.12 -10.43
CA ASP A 28 1.08 -15.50 -11.83
C ASP A 28 -0.30 -16.05 -12.17
N SER A 29 -1.03 -16.51 -11.16
CA SER A 29 -2.38 -17.06 -11.26
C SER A 29 -3.42 -16.01 -11.65
N VAL A 30 -4.52 -16.48 -12.25
CA VAL A 30 -5.69 -15.64 -12.50
C VAL A 30 -6.35 -15.29 -11.16
N VAL A 31 -6.50 -13.99 -10.90
CA VAL A 31 -7.16 -13.48 -9.70
C VAL A 31 -8.65 -13.34 -9.96
N HIS A 32 -9.48 -13.91 -9.10
CA HIS A 32 -10.93 -13.72 -9.18
C HIS A 32 -11.32 -12.32 -8.67
N PHE A 33 -11.32 -11.37 -9.59
CA PHE A 33 -11.50 -9.93 -9.35
C PHE A 33 -12.72 -9.55 -8.50
N PRO A 34 -13.93 -10.12 -8.71
CA PRO A 34 -15.09 -9.77 -7.89
C PRO A 34 -14.95 -10.17 -6.42
N SER A 35 -14.29 -11.30 -6.12
CA SER A 35 -14.06 -11.74 -4.73
C SER A 35 -13.09 -10.81 -4.03
N MET A 36 -12.04 -10.40 -4.74
CA MET A 36 -11.02 -9.49 -4.27
C MET A 36 -11.59 -8.13 -3.86
N ILE A 37 -12.44 -7.54 -4.71
CA ILE A 37 -13.16 -6.31 -4.42
C ILE A 37 -13.96 -6.42 -3.12
N ARG A 38 -14.76 -7.49 -2.97
CA ARG A 38 -15.60 -7.69 -1.79
C ARG A 38 -14.77 -7.81 -0.51
N THR A 39 -13.65 -8.53 -0.57
CA THR A 39 -12.73 -8.67 0.55
C THR A 39 -12.18 -7.32 0.99
N TRP A 40 -11.67 -6.50 0.06
CA TRP A 40 -11.03 -5.24 0.44
C TRP A 40 -12.01 -4.13 0.82
N ALA A 41 -13.14 -4.03 0.13
CA ALA A 41 -14.19 -3.08 0.51
C ALA A 41 -14.66 -3.30 1.96
N ASN A 42 -14.67 -4.56 2.42
CA ASN A 42 -14.99 -4.88 3.81
C ASN A 42 -13.83 -4.61 4.79
N LEU A 43 -12.59 -4.91 4.39
CA LEU A 43 -11.41 -4.79 5.27
C LEU A 43 -10.99 -3.35 5.52
N TRP A 44 -11.12 -2.46 4.54
CA TRP A 44 -10.61 -1.09 4.66
C TRP A 44 -11.51 -0.14 5.44
N HIS A 45 -12.75 -0.55 5.73
CA HIS A 45 -13.72 0.26 6.47
C HIS A 45 -13.82 1.70 5.93
N LEU A 46 -13.94 1.84 4.60
CA LEU A 46 -13.96 3.13 3.92
C LEU A 46 -15.23 3.91 4.24
N LEU A 47 -15.10 5.22 4.44
CA LEU A 47 -16.22 6.12 4.73
C LEU A 47 -17.03 6.45 3.48
N GLY A 48 -16.33 6.81 2.40
CA GLY A 48 -16.90 7.19 1.11
C GLY A 48 -17.07 6.03 0.12
N GLY A 49 -16.41 4.90 0.39
CA GLY A 49 -16.33 3.76 -0.53
C GLY A 49 -15.23 3.94 -1.58
N VAL A 50 -15.16 2.99 -2.51
CA VAL A 50 -14.13 2.96 -3.56
C VAL A 50 -14.72 2.39 -4.86
N SER A 51 -14.37 3.02 -5.98
CA SER A 51 -14.59 2.43 -7.31
C SER A 51 -13.37 1.59 -7.66
N ILE A 52 -13.59 0.34 -8.06
CA ILE A 52 -12.51 -0.60 -8.38
C ILE A 52 -12.72 -1.12 -9.79
N THR A 53 -11.76 -0.84 -10.66
CA THR A 53 -11.83 -1.13 -12.10
C THR A 53 -10.63 -1.97 -12.53
N ASP A 54 -10.92 -3.08 -13.22
CA ASP A 54 -9.88 -3.84 -13.93
C ASP A 54 -9.51 -3.04 -15.19
N ILE A 55 -8.24 -2.63 -15.27
CA ILE A 55 -7.72 -1.81 -16.37
C ILE A 55 -6.85 -2.64 -17.32
N GLY A 56 -6.79 -3.96 -17.16
CA GLY A 56 -5.97 -4.87 -17.97
C GLY A 56 -4.57 -5.09 -17.40
N GLU A 57 -3.80 -5.98 -18.04
CA GLU A 57 -2.41 -6.31 -17.67
C GLU A 57 -2.19 -6.70 -16.20
N LYS A 58 -3.19 -7.35 -15.58
CA LYS A 58 -3.20 -7.70 -14.14
C LYS A 58 -3.15 -6.46 -13.22
N ARG A 59 -3.58 -5.30 -13.71
CA ARG A 59 -3.63 -4.03 -12.98
C ARG A 59 -5.07 -3.66 -12.62
N VAL A 60 -5.18 -2.98 -11.50
CA VAL A 60 -6.45 -2.57 -10.91
C VAL A 60 -6.34 -1.10 -10.54
N LEU A 61 -7.30 -0.30 -10.98
CA LEU A 61 -7.43 1.09 -10.55
C LEU A 61 -8.44 1.18 -9.41
N PHE A 62 -8.06 1.88 -8.36
CA PHE A 62 -8.87 2.19 -7.19
C PHE A 62 -9.05 3.70 -7.15
N ILE A 63 -10.30 4.15 -7.18
CA ILE A 63 -10.65 5.57 -7.12
C ILE A 63 -11.42 5.79 -5.83
N PHE A 64 -10.82 6.55 -4.92
CA PHE A 64 -11.37 6.86 -3.61
C PHE A 64 -12.16 8.16 -3.68
N HIS A 65 -13.17 8.27 -2.81
CA HIS A 65 -13.95 9.49 -2.72
C HIS A 65 -13.35 10.50 -1.73
N TYR A 66 -12.67 10.02 -0.69
CA TYR A 66 -12.09 10.85 0.36
C TYR A 66 -10.60 10.59 0.56
N GLU A 67 -9.85 11.64 0.85
CA GLU A 67 -8.42 11.57 1.15
C GLU A 67 -8.13 10.68 2.37
N VAL A 68 -9.00 10.73 3.39
CA VAL A 68 -8.87 9.87 4.58
C VAL A 68 -8.96 8.37 4.26
N ASP A 69 -9.71 8.00 3.21
CA ASP A 69 -9.90 6.62 2.81
C ASP A 69 -8.66 6.08 2.08
N ILE A 70 -8.10 6.85 1.15
CA ILE A 70 -6.83 6.47 0.48
C ILE A 70 -5.66 6.46 1.47
N ASN A 71 -5.57 7.44 2.37
CA ASN A 71 -4.52 7.47 3.40
C ASN A 71 -4.62 6.26 4.33
N ARG A 72 -5.83 5.86 4.73
CA ARG A 72 -6.05 4.63 5.52
C ARG A 72 -5.55 3.38 4.80
N VAL A 73 -5.78 3.28 3.48
CA VAL A 73 -5.26 2.16 2.69
C VAL A 73 -3.74 2.20 2.59
N ILE A 74 -3.13 3.38 2.39
CA ILE A 74 -1.67 3.54 2.34
C ILE A 74 -1.00 3.22 3.67
N GLU A 75 -1.51 3.77 4.77
CA GLU A 75 -0.96 3.55 6.12
C GLU A 75 -1.12 2.10 6.60
N GLY A 76 -2.15 1.40 6.11
CA GLY A 76 -2.42 0.00 6.43
C GLY A 76 -1.63 -1.02 5.59
N MET A 77 -0.76 -0.58 4.67
CA MET A 77 0.09 -1.49 3.91
C MET A 77 1.04 -2.28 4.83
N PRO A 78 1.38 -3.54 4.47
CA PRO A 78 1.04 -4.22 3.22
C PRO A 78 -0.33 -4.92 3.28
N TRP A 79 -1.03 -4.94 2.13
CA TRP A 79 -2.27 -5.72 1.99
C TRP A 79 -2.01 -7.02 1.24
N SER A 80 -2.84 -8.03 1.51
CA SER A 80 -2.83 -9.29 0.76
C SER A 80 -4.23 -9.72 0.33
N PHE A 81 -4.28 -10.53 -0.72
CA PHE A 81 -5.47 -11.24 -1.17
C PHE A 81 -5.10 -12.69 -1.46
N ASN A 82 -5.82 -13.64 -0.87
CA ASN A 82 -5.52 -15.07 -1.00
C ASN A 82 -4.04 -15.43 -0.78
N ARG A 83 -3.43 -14.84 0.27
CA ARG A 83 -2.00 -15.01 0.63
C ARG A 83 -0.99 -14.43 -0.38
N HIS A 84 -1.45 -13.70 -1.38
CA HIS A 84 -0.59 -12.96 -2.30
C HIS A 84 -0.58 -11.47 -1.92
N LEU A 85 0.62 -10.88 -1.84
CA LEU A 85 0.77 -9.45 -1.59
C LEU A 85 0.22 -8.63 -2.75
N ILE A 86 -0.23 -7.42 -2.44
CA ILE A 86 -0.66 -6.45 -3.44
C ILE A 86 0.32 -5.29 -3.41
N ILE A 87 0.81 -4.92 -4.58
CA ILE A 87 1.52 -3.65 -4.77
C ILE A 87 0.49 -2.59 -5.08
N PHE A 88 0.66 -1.43 -4.47
CA PHE A 88 -0.09 -0.23 -4.76
C PHE A 88 0.88 0.90 -5.07
N HIS A 89 0.46 1.80 -5.95
CA HIS A 89 1.16 3.03 -6.29
C HIS A 89 0.14 4.17 -6.31
N PRO A 90 0.31 5.22 -5.48
CA PRO A 90 -0.47 6.45 -5.56
C PRO A 90 -0.20 7.18 -6.87
N MET A 91 -1.26 7.47 -7.62
CA MET A 91 -1.13 8.09 -8.94
C MET A 91 -0.75 9.57 -8.83
N GLY A 92 0.27 9.97 -9.58
CA GLY A 92 0.67 11.36 -9.78
C GLY A 92 -0.05 12.03 -10.95
N PRO A 93 -0.07 13.38 -11.00
CA PRO A 93 -0.57 14.10 -12.16
C PRO A 93 0.17 13.72 -13.44
N GLY A 94 -0.56 13.22 -14.45
CA GLY A 94 -0.01 12.87 -15.76
C GLY A 94 0.61 11.47 -15.84
N GLU A 95 0.61 10.70 -14.76
CA GLU A 95 1.01 9.28 -14.81
C GLU A 95 -0.01 8.44 -15.56
N ASP A 96 0.47 7.48 -16.35
CA ASP A 96 -0.36 6.45 -16.97
C ASP A 96 -0.38 5.20 -16.06
N PRO A 97 -1.54 4.78 -15.54
CA PRO A 97 -1.63 3.62 -14.64
C PRO A 97 -1.14 2.31 -15.28
N LEU A 98 -1.12 2.22 -16.61
CA LEU A 98 -0.57 1.06 -17.33
C LEU A 98 0.96 1.07 -17.41
N GLN A 99 1.60 2.23 -17.27
CA GLN A 99 3.06 2.39 -17.39
C GLN A 99 3.78 2.41 -16.05
N VAL A 100 3.05 2.56 -14.93
CA VAL A 100 3.67 2.56 -13.59
C VAL A 100 4.41 1.23 -13.34
N PRO A 101 5.69 1.28 -12.93
CA PRO A 101 6.46 0.09 -12.58
C PRO A 101 6.03 -0.40 -11.19
N LEU A 102 4.98 -1.21 -11.15
CA LEU A 102 4.45 -1.89 -9.95
C LEU A 102 5.41 -2.99 -9.47
N ILE A 103 6.61 -2.59 -9.03
CA ILE A 103 7.71 -3.47 -8.62
C ILE A 103 8.23 -3.16 -7.21
N TYR A 104 7.73 -2.08 -6.60
CA TYR A 104 8.10 -1.71 -5.24
C TYR A 104 6.90 -1.82 -4.32
N ILE A 105 7.11 -2.31 -3.10
CA ILE A 105 6.14 -2.23 -2.03
C ILE A 105 6.73 -1.39 -0.90
N GLU A 106 5.92 -0.52 -0.30
CA GLU A 106 6.30 0.33 0.81
C GLU A 106 5.40 0.08 2.02
N PHE A 107 5.97 -0.08 3.21
CA PHE A 107 5.18 -0.32 4.43
C PHE A 107 5.99 -0.09 5.71
N TRP A 108 5.27 0.03 6.84
CA TRP A 108 5.86 0.06 8.18
C TRP A 108 6.33 -1.34 8.60
N LEU A 109 7.62 -1.44 8.89
CA LEU A 109 8.24 -2.57 9.56
C LEU A 109 8.31 -2.29 11.07
N GLN A 110 7.76 -3.19 11.87
CA GLN A 110 7.81 -3.09 13.33
C GLN A 110 8.93 -3.96 13.88
N ASN A 111 9.87 -3.35 14.59
CA ASN A 111 10.92 -4.09 15.30
C ASN A 111 10.61 -4.09 16.80
N HIS A 112 10.21 -5.26 17.32
CA HIS A 112 9.77 -5.45 18.70
C HIS A 112 10.89 -5.87 19.68
N ASN A 113 12.09 -6.20 19.17
CA ASN A 113 13.16 -6.81 19.97
C ASN A 113 14.34 -5.86 20.24
N LEU A 114 14.12 -4.55 20.20
CA LEU A 114 15.16 -3.56 20.48
C LEU A 114 15.04 -3.03 21.92
N PRO A 115 16.12 -3.05 22.72
CA PRO A 115 16.14 -2.34 23.99
C PRO A 115 15.89 -0.85 23.73
N MET A 116 15.02 -0.22 24.52
CA MET A 116 14.61 1.17 24.30
C MET A 116 15.79 2.16 24.33
N GLU A 117 16.85 1.81 25.05
CA GLU A 117 18.08 2.58 25.21
C GLU A 117 18.92 2.68 23.91
N VAL A 118 18.63 1.87 22.89
CA VAL A 118 19.45 1.75 21.66
C VAL A 118 18.69 2.23 20.41
N ILE A 119 17.44 2.68 20.57
CA ILE A 119 16.60 3.15 19.46
C ILE A 119 17.14 4.50 18.96
N SER A 120 17.75 4.49 17.77
CA SER A 120 18.27 5.67 17.08
C SER A 120 17.98 5.58 15.59
N GLU A 121 17.96 6.73 14.91
CA GLU A 121 17.84 6.77 13.45
C GLU A 121 18.93 5.94 12.75
N GLY A 122 20.17 5.99 13.26
CA GLY A 122 21.29 5.24 12.70
C GLY A 122 21.07 3.73 12.73
N LEU A 123 20.46 3.22 13.80
CA LEU A 123 20.07 1.83 13.92
C LEU A 123 18.86 1.49 13.03
N ALA A 124 17.85 2.37 13.00
CA ALA A 124 16.68 2.24 12.14
C ALA A 124 17.07 2.14 10.66
N ARG A 125 18.00 2.99 10.23
CA ARG A 125 18.54 3.02 8.87
C ARG A 125 19.29 1.74 8.53
N GLN A 126 20.13 1.24 9.44
CA GLN A 126 20.84 -0.03 9.24
C GLN A 126 19.87 -1.21 9.08
N PHE A 127 18.87 -1.33 9.96
CA PHE A 127 17.85 -2.38 9.83
C PHE A 127 16.97 -2.22 8.60
N GLY A 128 16.52 -0.99 8.30
CA GLY A 128 15.73 -0.72 7.11
C GLY A 128 16.49 -1.10 5.83
N ASN A 129 17.78 -0.75 5.77
CA ASN A 129 18.64 -1.04 4.63
C ASN A 129 19.05 -2.51 4.51
N SER A 130 18.97 -3.30 5.58
CA SER A 130 19.22 -4.75 5.49
C SER A 130 18.05 -5.49 4.84
N ILE A 131 16.82 -4.97 4.96
CA ILE A 131 15.60 -5.58 4.42
C ILE A 131 15.22 -4.97 3.06
N GLY A 132 15.36 -3.66 2.90
CA GLY A 132 14.99 -2.92 1.68
C GLY A 132 15.73 -1.60 1.60
N GLN A 133 15.11 -0.58 1.03
CA GLN A 133 15.57 0.80 1.10
C GLN A 133 14.89 1.47 2.29
N PHE A 134 15.67 1.98 3.25
CA PHE A 134 15.15 2.83 4.31
C PHE A 134 14.56 4.12 3.74
N VAL A 135 13.35 4.47 4.17
CA VAL A 135 12.68 5.73 3.81
C VAL A 135 12.63 6.66 5.02
N GLN A 136 12.05 6.21 6.13
CA GLN A 136 11.91 6.98 7.36
C GLN A 136 11.73 6.06 8.57
N TYR A 137 11.81 6.64 9.78
CA TYR A 137 11.45 5.94 11.01
C TYR A 137 10.57 6.84 11.88
N ASP A 138 9.70 6.21 12.67
CA ASP A 138 8.93 6.88 13.72
C ASP A 138 9.30 6.26 15.08
N SER A 139 9.87 7.08 15.95
CA SER A 139 10.15 6.77 17.35
C SER A 139 9.31 7.60 18.31
N SER A 140 8.37 8.43 17.84
CA SER A 140 7.63 9.39 18.66
C SER A 140 6.87 8.71 19.81
N LEU A 141 6.30 7.53 19.56
CA LEU A 141 5.59 6.73 20.56
C LEU A 141 6.54 6.01 21.52
N VAL A 142 7.77 5.72 21.11
CA VAL A 142 8.83 5.20 21.98
C VAL A 142 9.32 6.30 22.91
N THR A 143 9.61 7.50 22.38
CA THR A 143 10.05 8.66 23.15
C THR A 143 9.01 9.08 24.21
N ARG A 144 7.72 8.91 23.90
CA ARG A 144 6.62 9.17 24.84
C ARG A 144 6.37 8.03 25.84
N GLY A 145 7.12 6.92 25.78
CA GLY A 145 6.94 5.75 26.63
C GLY A 145 5.67 4.94 26.34
N ILE A 146 5.00 5.20 25.21
CA ILE A 146 3.70 4.61 24.86
C ILE A 146 3.88 3.24 24.18
N ARG A 147 4.94 3.08 23.38
CA ARG A 147 5.23 1.84 22.64
C ARG A 147 6.65 1.36 22.89
N ARG A 148 6.83 0.04 22.83
CA ARG A 148 8.14 -0.64 23.00
C ARG A 148 8.77 -1.09 21.68
N TYR A 149 8.32 -0.53 20.55
CA TYR A 149 8.81 -0.91 19.23
C TYR A 149 9.01 0.31 18.36
N MET A 150 10.02 0.23 17.51
CA MET A 150 10.31 1.22 16.49
C MET A 150 9.58 0.85 15.20
N GLN A 151 9.06 1.84 14.51
CA GLN A 151 8.48 1.68 13.18
C GLN A 151 9.45 2.23 12.13
N ILE A 152 9.76 1.43 11.12
CA ILE A 152 10.65 1.79 10.03
C ILE A 152 9.85 1.69 8.74
N TRP A 153 9.70 2.78 7.99
CA TRP A 153 9.12 2.70 6.65
C TRP A 153 10.21 2.25 5.68
N VAL A 154 9.97 1.11 5.03
CA VAL A 154 10.91 0.54 4.07
C VAL A 154 10.27 0.43 2.70
N LYS A 155 11.09 0.52 1.66
CA LYS A 155 10.73 0.26 0.27
C LYS A 155 11.45 -0.98 -0.22
N ILE A 156 10.72 -1.98 -0.70
CA ILE A 156 11.29 -3.27 -1.12
C ILE A 156 11.01 -3.48 -2.61
N ASP A 157 12.05 -3.83 -3.37
CA ASP A 157 11.91 -4.33 -4.75
C ASP A 157 11.49 -5.80 -4.71
N VAL A 158 10.28 -6.09 -5.15
CA VAL A 158 9.70 -7.44 -5.07
C VAL A 158 10.28 -8.43 -6.07
N ARG A 159 11.14 -7.96 -6.99
CA ARG A 159 11.86 -8.81 -7.94
C ARG A 159 13.10 -9.45 -7.31
N MET A 160 13.54 -8.92 -6.17
CA MET A 160 14.69 -9.42 -5.44
C MET A 160 14.22 -10.37 -4.34
N PRO A 161 14.91 -11.49 -4.09
CA PRO A 161 14.65 -12.30 -2.92
C PRO A 161 14.91 -11.47 -1.65
N LEU A 162 14.08 -11.68 -0.63
CA LEU A 162 14.35 -11.14 0.71
C LEU A 162 15.66 -11.74 1.23
N LYS A 163 16.53 -10.89 1.80
CA LYS A 163 17.82 -11.29 2.37
C LYS A 163 17.68 -11.84 3.78
#